data_AF-X1Q1V1-F1
#
_entry.id   AF-X1Q1V1-F1
#
_cell.length_a   1.000
_cell.length_b   1.000
_cell.length_c   1.000
_cell.angle_alpha   90.00
_cell.angle_beta   90.00
_cell.angle_gamma   90.00
#
_symmetry.space_group_name_H-M   'P 1'
#
loop_
_entity.id
_entity.type
_entity.pdbx_description
1 polymer ?
#
loop_
_entity_poly.entity_id
_entity_poly.type
_entity_poly.pdbx_seq_one_letter_code
_entity_poly.pdbx_strand_id
1 'polypeptide(L)'
;NLSTHEVEHFSPIKRCRELIELLAWAHRNGVIDSSTRMALHPGASDLSELELFNLMGCLQQSIPLPLPIVSEVRLLQPSVADEVLLLVNVAIDPLRHHRDLNILMTTERTDSLSYAGVRENLVLTLDQVTLNSWNEVLVQRYEGEHALVRCLRDFLNSPVLRGHRPRVRVRCFCPSRAQAISQRVEEIFDTVQLLLDQGANHRYLLEVAQHTHVLELLAGHVGLATLAEHEGLLAHLGEERSAYSPLYLDTNA
;
A
#
# COMPACT_ATOMS: atom_id res chain seq x y z
N ASN A 1 6.58 -23.82 22.94
CA ASN A 1 7.42 -23.29 21.85
C ASN A 1 8.22 -24.44 21.29
N LEU A 2 7.94 -24.84 20.05
CA LEU A 2 8.78 -25.79 19.34
C LEU A 2 10.11 -25.08 19.04
N SER A 3 11.21 -25.75 19.31
CA SER A 3 12.54 -25.32 18.87
C SER A 3 12.64 -25.37 17.34
N THR A 4 13.54 -24.60 16.73
CA THR A 4 13.74 -24.55 15.28
C THR A 4 13.96 -25.93 14.64
N HIS A 5 14.55 -26.88 15.38
CA HIS A 5 14.75 -28.26 14.94
C HIS A 5 13.47 -29.13 15.00
N GLU A 6 12.52 -28.81 15.89
CA GLU A 6 11.26 -29.54 15.98
C GLU A 6 10.28 -29.13 14.87
N VAL A 7 10.39 -27.89 14.34
CA VAL A 7 9.57 -27.40 13.22
C VAL A 7 9.79 -28.21 11.94
N GLU A 8 11.00 -28.73 11.71
CA GLU A 8 11.33 -29.53 10.51
C GLU A 8 10.55 -30.87 10.45
N HIS A 9 10.05 -31.34 11.60
CA HIS A 9 9.37 -32.64 11.72
C HIS A 9 7.84 -32.54 11.64
N PHE A 10 7.29 -31.33 11.49
CA PHE A 10 5.85 -31.10 11.39
C PHE A 10 5.48 -30.44 10.07
N SER A 11 4.46 -30.97 9.40
CA SER A 11 3.88 -30.31 8.24
C SER A 11 3.02 -29.13 8.70
N PRO A 12 3.32 -27.88 8.31
CA PRO A 12 2.53 -26.73 8.71
C PRO A 12 1.14 -26.77 8.05
N ILE A 13 0.13 -26.27 8.76
CA ILE A 13 -1.24 -26.13 8.21
C ILE A 13 -1.29 -25.16 7.02
N LYS A 14 -0.47 -24.10 7.06
CA LYS A 14 -0.31 -23.12 5.99
C LYS A 14 1.12 -22.60 6.02
N ARG A 15 1.70 -22.43 4.83
CA ARG A 15 3.00 -21.78 4.62
C ARG A 15 2.83 -20.74 3.51
N CYS A 16 3.25 -19.52 3.77
CA CYS A 16 3.29 -18.43 2.80
C CYS A 16 4.72 -17.93 2.65
N ARG A 17 5.00 -17.23 1.56
CA ARG A 17 6.28 -16.50 1.40
C ARG A 17 6.21 -15.16 2.14
N GLU A 18 5.06 -14.52 2.08
CA GLU A 18 4.83 -13.20 2.68
C GLU A 18 4.16 -13.31 4.05
N LEU A 19 4.66 -12.54 5.02
CA LEU A 19 4.14 -12.52 6.38
C LEU A 19 2.69 -12.05 6.44
N ILE A 20 2.35 -10.98 5.72
CA ILE A 20 1.01 -10.38 5.76
C ILE A 20 -0.03 -11.34 5.20
N GLU A 21 0.30 -12.11 4.16
CA GLU A 21 -0.58 -13.16 3.64
C GLU A 21 -0.87 -14.21 4.72
N LEU A 22 0.17 -14.67 5.43
CA LEU A 22 0.03 -15.67 6.49
C LEU A 22 -0.83 -15.13 7.66
N LEU A 23 -0.55 -13.92 8.13
CA LEU A 23 -1.28 -13.32 9.25
C LEU A 23 -2.74 -13.03 8.89
N ALA A 24 -3.00 -12.47 7.70
CA ALA A 24 -4.35 -12.19 7.23
C ALA A 24 -5.16 -13.47 7.05
N TRP A 25 -4.56 -14.52 6.47
CA TRP A 25 -5.18 -15.83 6.34
C TRP A 25 -5.48 -16.44 7.71
N ALA A 26 -4.51 -16.43 8.62
CA ALA A 26 -4.66 -17.06 9.94
C ALA A 26 -5.73 -16.34 10.78
N HIS A 27 -5.75 -15.00 10.77
CA HIS A 27 -6.79 -14.20 11.44
C HIS A 27 -8.16 -14.50 10.84
N ARG A 28 -8.31 -14.38 9.51
CA ARG A 28 -9.59 -14.56 8.81
C ARG A 28 -10.21 -15.95 9.02
N ASN A 29 -9.39 -16.98 9.20
CA ASN A 29 -9.82 -18.36 9.42
C ASN A 29 -9.92 -18.75 10.90
N GLY A 30 -9.72 -17.80 11.84
CA GLY A 30 -9.81 -18.07 13.28
C GLY A 30 -8.70 -18.98 13.81
N VAL A 31 -7.58 -19.09 13.09
CA VAL A 31 -6.40 -19.85 13.51
C VAL A 31 -5.63 -19.08 14.58
N ILE A 32 -5.64 -17.75 14.50
CA ILE A 32 -5.06 -16.85 15.50
C ILE A 32 -6.11 -15.86 16.00
N ASP A 33 -5.96 -15.45 17.25
CA ASP A 33 -6.75 -14.44 17.94
C ASP A 33 -5.86 -13.61 18.88
N SER A 34 -6.46 -12.72 19.68
CA SER A 34 -5.73 -11.88 20.65
C SER A 34 -5.08 -12.67 21.80
N SER A 35 -5.45 -13.93 22.02
CA SER A 35 -4.86 -14.81 23.04
C SER A 35 -3.71 -15.65 22.50
N THR A 36 -3.53 -15.68 21.19
CA THR A 36 -2.56 -16.53 20.51
C THR A 36 -1.14 -16.04 20.78
N ARG A 37 -0.29 -16.93 21.31
CA ARG A 37 1.14 -16.66 21.48
C ARG A 37 1.88 -17.03 20.21
N MET A 38 2.60 -16.07 19.65
CA MET A 38 3.43 -16.28 18.46
C MET A 38 4.91 -16.30 18.86
N ALA A 39 5.65 -17.23 18.25
CA ALA A 39 7.11 -17.22 18.28
C ALA A 39 7.59 -16.53 16.99
N LEU A 40 8.35 -15.45 17.15
CA LEU A 40 8.88 -14.67 16.04
C LEU A 40 10.33 -15.10 15.76
N HIS A 41 10.61 -15.40 14.49
CA HIS A 41 11.95 -15.63 13.98
C HIS A 41 12.19 -14.68 12.80
N PRO A 42 12.70 -13.46 13.05
CA PRO A 42 12.70 -12.38 12.05
C PRO A 42 13.77 -12.53 10.96
N GLY A 43 14.71 -13.47 11.13
CA GLY A 43 15.80 -13.69 10.18
C GLY A 43 16.66 -12.44 10.03
N ALA A 44 16.75 -11.92 8.81
CA ALA A 44 17.48 -10.69 8.49
C ALA A 44 16.61 -9.43 8.44
N SER A 45 15.31 -9.54 8.75
CA SER A 45 14.38 -8.40 8.75
C SER A 45 14.45 -7.60 10.05
N ASP A 46 13.98 -6.35 10.02
CA ASP A 46 13.90 -5.48 11.20
C ASP A 46 12.63 -5.73 12.03
N LEU A 47 11.88 -6.81 11.74
CA LEU A 47 10.60 -7.12 12.39
C LEU A 47 10.79 -7.40 13.88
N SER A 48 10.10 -6.62 14.72
CA SER A 48 10.08 -6.81 16.17
C SER A 48 8.78 -7.44 16.67
N GLU A 49 8.78 -8.00 17.88
CA GLU A 49 7.55 -8.52 18.51
C GLU A 49 6.49 -7.43 18.70
N LEU A 50 6.91 -6.20 19.03
CA LEU A 50 6.02 -5.05 19.14
C LEU A 50 5.37 -4.71 17.79
N GLU A 51 6.16 -4.74 16.72
CA GLU A 51 5.65 -4.50 15.37
C GLU A 51 4.67 -5.59 14.94
N LEU A 52 4.97 -6.87 15.22
CA LEU A 52 4.06 -8.00 14.99
C LEU A 52 2.74 -7.84 15.75
N PHE A 53 2.80 -7.41 17.02
CA PHE A 53 1.61 -7.11 17.82
C PHE A 53 0.77 -5.99 17.20
N ASN A 54 1.42 -4.91 16.74
CA ASN A 54 0.73 -3.80 16.08
C ASN A 54 0.11 -4.22 14.74
N LEU A 55 0.78 -5.09 13.96
CA LEU A 55 0.26 -5.66 12.72
C LEU A 55 -1.02 -6.45 12.96
N MET A 56 -1.03 -7.33 13.98
CA MET A 56 -2.25 -8.04 14.37
C MET A 56 -3.37 -7.08 14.73
N GLY A 57 -3.07 -6.06 15.54
CA GLY A 57 -4.06 -5.06 15.93
C GLY A 57 -4.68 -4.36 14.71
N CYS A 58 -3.85 -4.01 13.72
CA CYS A 58 -4.31 -3.41 12.47
C CYS A 58 -5.21 -4.36 11.65
N LEU A 59 -4.85 -5.64 11.57
CA LEU A 59 -5.65 -6.66 10.89
C LEU A 59 -6.99 -6.90 11.60
N GLN A 60 -6.99 -6.98 12.93
CA GLN A 60 -8.21 -7.16 13.73
C GLN A 60 -9.16 -5.97 13.61
N GLN A 61 -8.63 -4.75 13.59
CA GLN A 61 -9.43 -3.54 13.37
C GLN A 61 -10.00 -3.46 11.95
N SER A 62 -9.22 -3.91 10.95
CA SER A 62 -9.62 -3.82 9.54
C SER A 62 -10.53 -4.95 9.10
N ILE A 63 -10.44 -6.11 9.76
CA ILE A 63 -11.25 -7.30 9.51
C ILE A 63 -11.86 -7.74 10.85
N PRO A 64 -12.92 -7.06 11.32
CA PRO A 64 -13.55 -7.39 12.59
C PRO A 64 -14.33 -8.71 12.47
N LEU A 65 -13.93 -9.72 13.24
CA LEU A 65 -14.56 -11.04 13.23
C LEU A 65 -15.60 -11.17 14.38
N PRO A 66 -16.72 -11.89 14.17
CA PRO A 66 -17.11 -12.56 12.93
C PRO A 66 -17.65 -11.59 11.88
N LEU A 67 -17.37 -11.86 10.60
CA LEU A 67 -17.98 -11.10 9.50
C LEU A 67 -19.46 -11.47 9.33
N PRO A 68 -20.33 -10.52 8.96
CA PRO A 68 -21.74 -10.79 8.72
C PRO A 68 -21.93 -11.74 7.51
N ILE A 69 -23.03 -12.49 7.50
CA ILE A 69 -23.38 -13.36 6.36
C ILE A 69 -23.59 -12.51 5.11
N VAL A 70 -22.96 -12.91 4.00
CA VAL A 70 -23.14 -12.25 2.70
C VAL A 70 -24.49 -12.66 2.12
N SER A 71 -25.30 -11.69 1.70
CA SER A 71 -26.59 -11.98 1.08
C SER A 71 -26.43 -12.59 -0.31
N GLU A 72 -27.39 -13.41 -0.74
CA GLU A 72 -27.41 -14.00 -2.08
C GLU A 72 -27.38 -12.93 -3.18
N VAL A 73 -28.11 -11.82 -2.97
CA VAL A 73 -28.09 -10.67 -3.89
C VAL A 73 -26.67 -10.14 -4.10
N ARG A 74 -25.85 -10.08 -3.05
CA ARG A 74 -24.47 -9.58 -3.15
C ARG A 74 -23.53 -10.60 -3.81
N LEU A 75 -23.75 -11.89 -3.59
CA LEU A 75 -23.02 -12.97 -4.27
C LEU A 75 -23.32 -13.05 -5.78
N LEU A 76 -24.50 -12.59 -6.22
CA LEU A 76 -24.86 -12.51 -7.64
C LEU A 76 -24.26 -11.29 -8.37
N GLN A 77 -23.66 -10.34 -7.64
CA GLN A 77 -22.97 -9.18 -8.22
C GLN A 77 -21.46 -9.42 -8.26
N PRO A 78 -20.71 -8.82 -9.21
CA PRO A 78 -19.26 -8.84 -9.19
C PRO A 78 -18.70 -8.35 -7.84
N SER A 79 -17.66 -9.01 -7.35
CA SER A 79 -17.04 -8.61 -6.08
C SER A 79 -16.39 -7.23 -6.16
N VAL A 80 -16.70 -6.37 -5.19
CA VAL A 80 -16.13 -5.02 -5.01
C VAL A 80 -15.41 -4.87 -3.67
N ALA A 81 -14.48 -3.93 -3.54
CA ALA A 81 -13.64 -3.77 -2.35
C ALA A 81 -14.41 -2.88 -1.42
N ASP A 82 -14.70 -3.36 -0.22
CA ASP A 82 -15.35 -2.54 0.78
C ASP A 82 -14.29 -1.80 1.60
N GLU A 83 -13.25 -2.52 2.01
CA GLU A 83 -12.18 -2.00 2.87
C GLU A 83 -10.81 -2.40 2.32
N VAL A 84 -9.89 -1.44 2.24
CA VAL A 84 -8.51 -1.63 1.82
C VAL A 84 -7.58 -1.10 2.90
N LEU A 85 -6.73 -1.96 3.44
CA LEU A 85 -5.67 -1.60 4.38
C LEU A 85 -4.33 -1.65 3.66
N LEU A 86 -3.62 -0.53 3.63
CA LEU A 86 -2.26 -0.44 3.13
C LEU A 86 -1.30 -0.45 4.32
N LEU A 87 -0.50 -1.50 4.41
CA LEU A 87 0.59 -1.61 5.38
C LEU A 87 1.88 -1.21 4.69
N VAL A 88 2.47 -0.10 5.11
CA VAL A 88 3.66 0.50 4.48
C VAL A 88 4.90 0.15 5.28
N ASN A 89 5.96 -0.27 4.60
CA ASN A 89 7.29 -0.54 5.17
C ASN A 89 7.34 -1.60 6.27
N VAL A 90 6.46 -2.61 6.22
CA VAL A 90 6.50 -3.70 7.21
C VAL A 90 7.88 -4.34 7.26
N ALA A 91 8.45 -4.43 8.46
CA ALA A 91 9.76 -4.99 8.77
C ALA A 91 10.95 -4.28 8.10
N ILE A 92 10.78 -3.02 7.67
CA ILE A 92 11.78 -2.24 6.95
C ILE A 92 11.83 -0.81 7.50
N ASP A 93 13.01 -0.38 7.94
CA ASP A 93 13.24 1.02 8.31
C ASP A 93 13.81 1.82 7.13
N PRO A 94 13.03 2.73 6.49
CA PRO A 94 13.50 3.50 5.35
C PRO A 94 14.65 4.46 5.68
N LEU A 95 14.87 4.75 6.97
CA LEU A 95 15.91 5.68 7.42
C LEU A 95 16.99 4.97 8.24
N ARG A 96 17.13 3.65 8.12
CA ARG A 96 18.13 2.87 8.86
C ARG A 96 19.54 3.45 8.71
N HIS A 97 19.97 3.71 7.47
CA HIS A 97 21.32 4.23 7.20
C HIS A 97 21.56 5.59 7.87
N HIS A 98 20.56 6.48 7.81
CA HIS A 98 20.60 7.78 8.47
C HIS A 98 20.70 7.65 9.99
N ARG A 99 19.94 6.72 10.58
CA ARG A 99 19.99 6.45 12.03
C ARG A 99 21.34 5.88 12.44
N ASP A 100 21.83 4.86 11.73
CA ASP A 100 23.08 4.18 12.05
C ASP A 100 24.29 5.13 11.98
N LEU A 101 24.24 6.12 11.08
CA LEU A 101 25.27 7.15 10.90
C LEU A 101 25.01 8.45 11.67
N ASN A 102 23.92 8.56 12.44
CA ASN A 102 23.48 9.80 13.10
C ASN A 102 23.42 11.02 12.16
N ILE A 103 22.94 10.81 10.93
CA ILE A 103 22.78 11.88 9.95
C ILE A 103 21.62 12.78 10.38
N LEU A 104 21.92 14.08 10.52
CA LEU A 104 20.93 15.11 10.79
C LEU A 104 20.50 15.75 9.47
N MET A 105 19.19 15.73 9.20
CA MET A 105 18.63 16.41 8.04
C MET A 105 18.63 17.93 8.26
N THR A 106 19.28 18.66 7.35
CA THR A 106 19.42 20.13 7.41
C THR A 106 18.50 20.85 6.42
N THR A 107 17.81 20.11 5.55
CA THR A 107 16.95 20.67 4.51
C THR A 107 15.50 20.77 4.97
N GLU A 108 14.77 21.78 4.49
CA GLU A 108 13.34 21.98 4.78
C GLU A 108 12.41 21.01 4.03
N ARG A 109 12.95 20.24 3.08
CA ARG A 109 12.16 19.27 2.31
C ARG A 109 11.78 18.08 3.18
N THR A 110 10.49 18.02 3.53
CA THR A 110 9.94 17.06 4.49
C THR A 110 8.88 16.12 3.91
N ASP A 111 8.56 16.24 2.62
CA ASP A 111 7.67 15.31 1.92
C ASP A 111 8.23 13.88 1.99
N SER A 112 7.34 12.90 2.20
CA SER A 112 7.70 11.50 2.40
C SER A 112 8.13 10.78 1.11
N LEU A 113 7.78 11.31 -0.06
CA LEU A 113 8.13 10.72 -1.36
C LEU A 113 9.37 11.37 -1.96
N SER A 114 9.75 12.55 -1.49
CA SER A 114 10.95 13.29 -1.90
C SER A 114 11.66 13.84 -0.66
N TYR A 115 12.12 12.97 0.23
CA TYR A 115 12.65 13.36 1.52
C TYR A 115 14.07 13.92 1.44
N ALA A 116 14.30 15.01 2.17
CA ALA A 116 15.58 15.70 2.29
C ALA A 116 16.23 16.16 0.97
N GLY A 117 17.49 16.61 1.05
CA GLY A 117 18.23 17.15 -0.10
C GLY A 117 18.48 16.12 -1.21
N VAL A 118 18.53 14.84 -0.88
CA VAL A 118 18.79 13.73 -1.81
C VAL A 118 17.52 13.19 -2.50
N ARG A 119 16.33 13.70 -2.15
CA ARG A 119 15.04 13.26 -2.71
C ARG A 119 14.79 11.76 -2.51
N GLU A 120 14.91 11.27 -1.30
CA GLU A 120 14.67 9.86 -0.99
C GLU A 120 13.17 9.56 -0.91
N ASN A 121 12.74 8.46 -1.55
CA ASN A 121 11.39 7.94 -1.33
C ASN A 121 11.38 7.11 -0.03
N LEU A 122 10.55 7.50 0.94
CA LEU A 122 10.41 6.77 2.20
C LEU A 122 9.35 5.66 2.15
N VAL A 123 8.60 5.51 1.06
CA VAL A 123 7.62 4.42 0.84
C VAL A 123 8.28 3.31 0.02
N LEU A 124 8.86 2.32 0.71
CA LEU A 124 9.69 1.27 0.11
C LEU A 124 8.90 0.02 -0.24
N THR A 125 7.96 -0.37 0.63
CA THR A 125 7.10 -1.53 0.41
C THR A 125 5.66 -1.20 0.80
N LEU A 126 4.71 -1.86 0.13
CA LEU A 126 3.30 -1.82 0.50
C LEU A 126 2.73 -3.24 0.47
N ASP A 127 2.09 -3.65 1.55
CA ASP A 127 1.19 -4.80 1.57
C ASP A 127 -0.25 -4.30 1.59
N GLN A 128 -0.97 -4.52 0.50
CA GLN A 128 -2.40 -4.21 0.37
C GLN A 128 -3.23 -5.41 0.82
N VAL A 129 -3.99 -5.23 1.90
CA VAL A 129 -5.00 -6.18 2.37
C VAL A 129 -6.37 -5.66 1.98
N THR A 130 -7.10 -6.41 1.16
CA THR A 130 -8.44 -6.04 0.68
C THR A 130 -9.47 -6.99 1.25
N LEU A 131 -10.48 -6.44 1.94
CA LEU A 131 -11.71 -7.15 2.28
C LEU A 131 -12.79 -6.73 1.28
N ASN A 132 -13.29 -7.72 0.54
CA ASN A 132 -14.28 -7.48 -0.50
C ASN A 132 -15.71 -7.79 -0.04
N SER A 133 -16.66 -7.43 -0.89
CA SER A 133 -18.10 -7.58 -0.69
C SER A 133 -18.60 -9.02 -0.50
N TRP A 134 -17.76 -10.00 -0.81
CA TRP A 134 -18.01 -11.43 -0.61
C TRP A 134 -17.33 -11.98 0.65
N ASN A 135 -16.81 -11.10 1.52
CA ASN A 135 -16.00 -11.43 2.70
C ASN A 135 -14.71 -12.21 2.40
N GLU A 136 -14.19 -12.10 1.18
CA GLU A 136 -12.88 -12.63 0.83
C GLU A 136 -11.80 -11.62 1.22
N VAL A 137 -10.66 -12.15 1.67
CA VAL A 137 -9.48 -11.37 2.04
C VAL A 137 -8.40 -11.65 1.01
N LEU A 138 -7.98 -10.61 0.30
CA LEU A 138 -6.89 -10.66 -0.67
C LEU A 138 -5.69 -9.90 -0.13
N VAL A 139 -4.49 -10.43 -0.36
CA VAL A 139 -3.24 -9.76 0.00
C VAL A 139 -2.37 -9.63 -1.24
N GLN A 140 -1.86 -8.43 -1.49
CA GLN A 140 -0.94 -8.12 -2.58
C GLN A 140 0.25 -7.34 -2.02
N ARG A 141 1.46 -7.72 -2.42
CA ARG A 141 2.69 -7.05 -1.99
C ARG A 141 3.33 -6.31 -3.15
N TYR A 142 3.77 -5.09 -2.89
CA TYR A 142 4.45 -4.22 -3.83
C TYR A 142 5.82 -3.82 -3.25
N GLU A 143 6.88 -4.04 -4.03
CA GLU A 143 8.26 -3.73 -3.64
C GLU A 143 9.05 -3.11 -4.79
N GLY A 144 10.17 -2.48 -4.48
CA GLY A 144 11.07 -1.87 -5.46
C GLY A 144 10.73 -0.42 -5.77
N GLU A 145 11.52 0.19 -6.63
CA GLU A 145 11.59 1.66 -6.79
C GLU A 145 10.25 2.36 -7.03
N HIS A 146 9.35 1.71 -7.78
CA HIS A 146 8.04 2.27 -8.16
C HIS A 146 6.87 1.57 -7.45
N ALA A 147 7.09 0.98 -6.27
CA ALA A 147 6.08 0.21 -5.54
C ALA A 147 4.77 0.98 -5.34
N LEU A 148 4.84 2.22 -4.85
CA LEU A 148 3.67 3.05 -4.56
C LEU A 148 2.82 3.30 -5.81
N VAL A 149 3.42 3.74 -6.91
CA VAL A 149 2.67 4.08 -8.12
C VAL A 149 2.12 2.85 -8.85
N ARG A 150 2.81 1.71 -8.76
CA ARG A 150 2.25 0.44 -9.25
C ARG A 150 1.08 -0.01 -8.39
N CYS A 151 1.19 0.09 -7.06
CA CYS A 151 0.08 -0.16 -6.14
C CYS A 151 -1.11 0.73 -6.46
N LEU A 152 -0.89 2.03 -6.68
CA LEU A 152 -1.92 3.00 -7.04
C LEU A 152 -2.61 2.65 -8.37
N ARG A 153 -1.84 2.36 -9.41
CA ARG A 153 -2.36 1.93 -10.72
C ARG A 153 -3.19 0.65 -10.60
N ASP A 154 -2.67 -0.35 -9.90
CA ASP A 154 -3.31 -1.67 -9.80
C ASP A 154 -4.57 -1.60 -8.92
N PHE A 155 -4.54 -0.77 -7.86
CA PHE A 155 -5.72 -0.39 -7.09
C PHE A 155 -6.79 0.21 -8.00
N LEU A 156 -6.45 1.25 -8.77
CA LEU A 156 -7.38 1.97 -9.65
C LEU A 156 -7.94 1.11 -10.79
N ASN A 157 -7.16 0.14 -11.27
CA ASN A 157 -7.56 -0.81 -12.30
C ASN A 157 -8.27 -2.06 -11.75
N SER A 158 -8.38 -2.19 -10.43
CA SER A 158 -8.97 -3.37 -9.84
C SER A 158 -10.44 -3.47 -10.24
N PRO A 159 -10.92 -4.63 -10.76
CA PRO A 159 -12.35 -4.85 -11.09
C PRO A 159 -13.28 -4.54 -9.92
N VAL A 160 -12.68 -4.63 -8.74
CA VAL A 160 -13.20 -4.48 -7.41
C VAL A 160 -13.56 -3.00 -7.09
N LEU A 161 -13.16 -2.02 -7.91
CA LEU A 161 -13.54 -0.60 -7.78
C LEU A 161 -14.76 -0.18 -8.63
N ARG A 162 -15.34 -1.06 -9.45
CA ARG A 162 -16.36 -0.64 -10.44
C ARG A 162 -17.62 -0.10 -9.77
N GLY A 163 -17.76 1.23 -9.76
CA GLY A 163 -18.91 1.94 -9.21
C GLY A 163 -18.95 1.99 -7.68
N HIS A 164 -17.86 1.63 -7.02
CA HIS A 164 -17.76 1.65 -5.55
C HIS A 164 -16.41 2.20 -5.11
N ARG A 165 -16.44 3.17 -4.20
CA ARG A 165 -15.24 3.76 -3.60
C ARG A 165 -14.91 3.02 -2.30
N PRO A 166 -13.88 2.17 -2.26
CA PRO A 166 -13.46 1.51 -1.03
C PRO A 166 -12.94 2.53 -0.04
N ARG A 167 -13.09 2.20 1.23
CA ARG A 167 -12.40 2.89 2.31
C ARG A 167 -10.95 2.43 2.35
N VAL A 168 -10.03 3.35 2.08
CA VAL A 168 -8.60 3.11 2.20
C VAL A 168 -8.17 3.55 3.59
N ARG A 169 -7.42 2.70 4.29
CA ARG A 169 -6.72 3.03 5.54
C ARG A 169 -5.24 2.75 5.36
N VAL A 170 -4.39 3.69 5.77
CA VAL A 170 -2.94 3.52 5.68
C VAL A 170 -2.31 3.37 7.06
N ARG A 171 -1.39 2.42 7.21
CA ARG A 171 -0.57 2.23 8.41
C ARG A 171 0.87 2.02 8.01
N CYS A 172 1.76 2.91 8.46
CA CYS A 172 3.19 2.77 8.24
C CYS A 172 3.88 2.15 9.45
N PHE A 173 4.79 1.22 9.19
CA PHE A 173 5.60 0.52 10.16
C PHE A 173 7.04 0.95 10.00
N CYS A 174 7.38 2.09 10.61
CA CYS A 174 8.76 2.50 10.71
C CYS A 174 8.96 3.30 12.00
N PRO A 175 10.16 3.34 12.58
CA PRO A 175 10.34 3.92 13.91
C PRO A 175 10.25 5.45 13.92
N SER A 176 10.44 6.09 12.77
CA SER A 176 10.36 7.54 12.60
C SER A 176 9.50 7.91 11.39
N ARG A 177 8.75 9.01 11.48
CA ARG A 177 7.91 9.57 10.40
C ARG A 177 6.74 8.69 9.94
N ALA A 178 6.41 7.60 10.65
CA ALA A 178 5.28 6.72 10.29
C ALA A 178 3.97 7.48 10.02
N GLN A 179 3.65 8.50 10.85
CA GLN A 179 2.47 9.32 10.66
C GLN A 179 2.52 10.14 9.36
N ALA A 180 3.64 10.82 9.09
CA ALA A 180 3.80 11.63 7.88
C ALA A 180 3.77 10.77 6.61
N ILE A 181 4.33 9.56 6.65
CA ILE A 181 4.26 8.61 5.53
C ILE A 181 2.82 8.13 5.33
N SER A 182 2.13 7.73 6.40
CA SER A 182 0.76 7.23 6.32
C SER A 182 -0.19 8.27 5.76
N GLN A 183 -0.13 9.51 6.29
CA GLN A 183 -0.95 10.64 5.83
C GLN A 183 -0.70 10.94 4.37
N ARG A 184 0.57 11.00 3.96
CA ARG A 184 0.94 11.32 2.58
C ARG A 184 0.41 10.29 1.59
N VAL A 185 0.51 9.00 1.91
CA VAL A 185 -0.04 7.94 1.06
C VAL A 185 -1.56 7.99 1.05
N GLU A 186 -2.22 8.22 2.19
CA GLU A 186 -3.68 8.35 2.28
C GLU A 186 -4.21 9.50 1.43
N GLU A 187 -3.58 10.68 1.50
CA GLU A 187 -3.89 11.85 0.68
C GLU A 187 -3.82 11.53 -0.83
N ILE A 188 -2.80 10.82 -1.28
CA ILE A 188 -2.64 10.46 -2.69
C ILE A 188 -3.77 9.54 -3.14
N PHE A 189 -4.11 8.51 -2.35
CA PHE A 189 -5.22 7.61 -2.66
C PHE A 189 -6.55 8.35 -2.70
N ASP A 190 -6.79 9.27 -1.76
CA ASP A 190 -7.98 10.11 -1.74
C ASP A 190 -8.08 11.05 -2.94
N THR A 191 -6.96 11.68 -3.33
CA THR A 191 -6.88 12.55 -4.51
C THR A 191 -7.20 11.77 -5.77
N VAL A 192 -6.57 10.61 -6.02
CA VAL A 192 -6.85 9.86 -7.25
C VAL A 192 -8.28 9.32 -7.31
N GLN A 193 -8.85 8.88 -6.18
CA GLN A 193 -10.25 8.47 -6.13
C GLN A 193 -11.17 9.65 -6.47
N LEU A 194 -10.92 10.82 -5.89
CA LEU A 194 -11.67 12.05 -6.20
C LEU A 194 -11.59 12.43 -7.68
N LEU A 195 -10.39 12.39 -8.27
CA LEU A 195 -10.18 12.75 -9.67
C LEU A 195 -10.81 11.75 -10.64
N LEU A 196 -10.83 10.47 -10.27
CA LEU A 196 -11.49 9.42 -11.03
C LEU A 196 -13.03 9.57 -10.97
N ASP A 197 -13.59 9.85 -9.79
CA ASP A 197 -15.02 10.09 -9.58
C ASP A 197 -15.56 11.27 -10.40
N GLN A 198 -14.72 12.29 -10.65
CA GLN A 198 -15.07 13.43 -11.50
C GLN A 198 -15.22 13.07 -12.98
N GLY A 199 -14.64 11.96 -13.44
CA GLY A 199 -14.82 11.45 -14.80
C GLY A 199 -14.28 12.35 -15.92
N ALA A 200 -13.44 13.34 -15.61
CA ALA A 200 -12.93 14.32 -16.58
C ALA A 200 -11.65 13.86 -17.32
N ASN A 201 -11.28 12.58 -17.22
CA ASN A 201 -10.04 12.02 -17.80
C ASN A 201 -8.78 12.78 -17.33
N HIS A 202 -8.67 13.02 -16.03
CA HIS A 202 -7.54 13.73 -15.42
C HIS A 202 -6.22 13.00 -15.69
N ARG A 203 -5.17 13.79 -15.86
CA ARG A 203 -3.77 13.33 -15.75
C ARG A 203 -3.22 13.80 -14.43
N TYR A 204 -3.03 12.88 -13.50
CA TYR A 204 -2.46 13.17 -12.19
C TYR A 204 -0.94 13.02 -12.24
N LEU A 205 -0.23 14.09 -11.90
CA LEU A 205 1.23 14.14 -11.89
C LEU A 205 1.72 14.02 -10.44
N LEU A 206 2.50 12.98 -10.18
CA LEU A 206 3.06 12.69 -8.86
C LEU A 206 4.59 12.55 -8.97
N GLU A 207 5.33 13.32 -8.19
CA GLU A 207 6.77 13.13 -8.06
C GLU A 207 7.09 12.12 -6.93
N VAL A 208 7.92 11.13 -7.26
CA VAL A 208 8.46 10.16 -6.30
C VAL A 208 9.96 10.06 -6.50
N ALA A 209 10.71 10.41 -5.47
CA ALA A 209 12.15 10.60 -5.51
C ALA A 209 12.55 11.51 -6.68
N GLN A 210 13.24 10.96 -7.69
CA GLN A 210 13.74 11.66 -8.87
C GLN A 210 12.86 11.46 -10.11
N HIS A 211 11.76 10.72 -9.98
CA HIS A 211 10.87 10.39 -11.08
C HIS A 211 9.57 11.18 -10.99
N THR A 212 9.07 11.62 -12.15
CA THR A 212 7.70 12.11 -12.30
C THR A 212 6.85 10.99 -12.88
N HIS A 213 5.73 10.71 -12.23
CA HIS A 213 4.76 9.71 -12.67
C HIS A 213 3.50 10.40 -13.15
N VAL A 214 2.97 9.94 -14.29
CA VAL A 214 1.71 10.43 -14.86
C VAL A 214 0.70 9.30 -14.82
N LEU A 215 -0.35 9.45 -14.00
CA LEU A 215 -1.51 8.57 -14.01
C LEU A 215 -2.59 9.15 -14.91
N GLU A 216 -2.93 8.41 -15.97
CA GLU A 216 -4.00 8.78 -16.89
C GLU A 216 -5.31 8.13 -16.41
N LEU A 217 -6.18 8.92 -15.79
CA LEU A 217 -7.39 8.46 -15.11
C LEU A 217 -8.56 8.34 -16.09
N LEU A 218 -8.47 7.38 -17.03
CA LEU A 218 -9.55 7.10 -17.98
C LEU A 218 -10.61 6.19 -17.35
N ALA A 219 -11.86 6.38 -17.78
CA ALA A 219 -12.97 5.55 -17.31
C ALA A 219 -12.71 4.05 -17.62
N GLY A 220 -12.59 3.24 -16.58
CA GLY A 220 -12.41 1.79 -16.69
C GLY A 220 -10.98 1.31 -16.91
N HIS A 221 -10.01 2.21 -17.14
CA HIS A 221 -8.60 1.86 -17.21
C HIS A 221 -7.70 3.05 -16.85
N VAL A 222 -6.78 2.85 -15.90
CA VAL A 222 -5.78 3.84 -15.55
C VAL A 222 -4.42 3.48 -16.16
N GLY A 223 -3.91 4.40 -16.98
CA GLY A 223 -2.55 4.33 -17.52
C GLY A 223 -1.52 4.86 -16.50
N LEU A 224 -0.28 4.39 -16.61
CA LEU A 224 0.85 4.87 -15.80
C LEU A 224 2.08 5.04 -16.69
N ALA A 225 2.61 6.26 -16.75
CA ALA A 225 3.92 6.56 -17.32
C ALA A 225 4.89 7.00 -16.22
N THR A 226 6.14 6.56 -16.31
CA THR A 226 7.23 6.93 -15.39
C THR A 226 8.31 7.65 -16.19
N LEU A 227 8.65 8.86 -15.78
CA LEU A 227 9.53 9.76 -16.52
C LEU A 227 10.64 10.23 -15.57
N ALA A 228 11.91 10.00 -15.95
CA ALA A 228 13.06 10.36 -15.13
C ALA A 228 13.55 11.79 -15.37
N GLU A 229 13.37 12.31 -16.58
CA GLU A 229 13.92 13.60 -16.99
C GLU A 229 12.82 14.60 -17.35
N HIS A 230 13.09 15.88 -17.10
CA HIS A 230 12.16 16.97 -17.40
C HIS A 230 11.81 17.05 -18.89
N GLU A 231 12.77 16.80 -19.78
CA GLU A 231 12.52 16.74 -21.22
C GLU A 231 11.53 15.62 -21.59
N GLY A 232 11.66 14.45 -20.95
CA GLY A 232 10.72 13.35 -21.10
C GLY A 232 9.31 13.71 -20.64
N LEU A 233 9.19 14.46 -19.53
CA LEU A 233 7.91 15.00 -19.08
C LEU A 233 7.30 15.97 -20.08
N LEU A 234 8.06 16.95 -20.57
CA LEU A 234 7.57 17.91 -21.56
C LEU A 234 7.15 17.23 -22.86
N ALA A 235 7.93 16.26 -23.34
CA ALA A 235 7.60 15.47 -24.52
C ALA A 235 6.29 14.72 -24.33
N HIS A 236 6.14 14.00 -23.22
CA HIS A 236 4.93 13.23 -22.91
C HIS A 236 3.68 14.13 -22.75
N LEU A 237 3.83 15.28 -22.08
CA LEU A 237 2.73 16.24 -21.92
C LEU A 237 2.34 16.93 -23.22
N GLY A 238 3.28 17.04 -24.17
CA GLY A 238 3.10 17.63 -25.50
C GLY A 238 2.54 16.67 -26.56
N GLU A 239 2.36 15.38 -26.25
CA GLU A 239 1.72 14.43 -27.16
C GLU A 239 0.30 14.88 -27.56
N GLU A 240 -0.02 14.73 -28.85
CA GLU A 240 -1.35 15.09 -29.38
C GLU A 240 -2.44 14.20 -28.77
N ARG A 241 -3.56 14.80 -28.37
CA ARG A 241 -4.68 14.08 -27.75
C ARG A 241 -5.98 14.35 -28.50
N SER A 242 -6.79 13.30 -28.65
CA SER A 242 -8.10 13.38 -29.32
C SER A 242 -9.15 14.13 -28.52
N ALA A 243 -8.95 14.30 -27.21
CA ALA A 243 -9.86 14.99 -26.31
C ALA A 243 -9.09 15.76 -25.24
N TYR A 244 -9.74 16.79 -24.68
CA TYR A 244 -9.19 17.54 -23.55
C TYR A 244 -9.02 16.61 -22.33
N SER A 245 -7.85 16.69 -21.71
CA SER A 245 -7.48 15.93 -20.51
C SER A 245 -6.78 16.88 -19.53
N PRO A 246 -7.48 17.32 -18.47
CA PRO A 246 -6.95 18.28 -17.50
C PRO A 246 -5.78 17.68 -16.72
N LEU A 247 -4.76 18.51 -16.51
CA LEU A 247 -3.63 18.17 -15.65
C LEU A 247 -3.96 18.52 -14.20
N TYR A 248 -3.67 17.60 -13.29
CA TYR A 248 -3.71 17.82 -11.86
C TYR A 248 -2.32 17.55 -11.29
N LEU A 249 -1.69 18.61 -10.79
CA LEU A 249 -0.40 18.51 -10.11
C LEU A 249 -0.64 18.10 -8.66
N ASP A 250 0.15 17.13 -8.18
CA ASP A 250 0.19 16.83 -6.77
C ASP A 250 0.54 18.07 -5.93
N THR A 251 -0.03 18.16 -4.72
CA THR A 251 0.10 19.32 -3.83
C THR A 251 1.52 19.54 -3.31
N ASN A 252 2.39 18.54 -3.41
CA ASN A 252 3.80 18.59 -3.01
C ASN A 252 4.76 18.44 -4.21
N ALA A 253 4.24 18.58 -5.44
CA ALA A 253 5.05 18.63 -6.67
C ALA A 253 5.84 19.93 -6.79
#